data_AF-A0A7K2ZBS1-F1
#
_entry.id   AF-A0A7K2ZBS1-F1
#
_cell.length_a   1.000
_cell.length_b   1.000
_cell.length_c   1.000
_cell.angle_alpha   90.00
_cell.angle_beta   90.00
_cell.angle_gamma   90.00
#
_symmetry.space_group_name_H-M   'P 1'
#
loop_
_entity.id
_entity.type
_entity.pdbx_description
1 polymer ?
#
loop_
_entity_poly.entity_id
_entity_poly.type
_entity_poly.pdbx_seq_one_letter_code
_entity_poly.pdbx_strand_id
1 'polypeptide(L)'
;MFPTLFVLLYLGHLLADYPLQTDHQAAHKADRCPAGWAANLRHAATHVATCAVALALGVLVLDDVTMSLPDAVAALLWIGASHAFIDRRWPVARWMKFARQQKWAQHGGAAHVDQTAHILALVLAALALAA
;
A
#
# COMPACT_ATOMS: atom_id res chain seq x y z
N MET A 1 2.71 -19.41 7.12
CA MET A 1 2.11 -18.07 7.31
C MET A 1 2.36 -17.09 6.16
N PHE A 2 3.57 -16.96 5.57
CA PHE A 2 3.86 -15.91 4.56
C PHE A 2 2.81 -15.77 3.44
N PRO A 3 2.43 -16.82 2.68
CA PRO A 3 1.47 -16.65 1.58
C PRO A 3 0.11 -16.15 2.07
N THR A 4 -0.36 -16.67 3.21
CA THR A 4 -1.61 -16.24 3.87
C THR A 4 -1.56 -14.76 4.23
N LEU A 5 -0.50 -14.32 4.93
CA LEU A 5 -0.33 -12.92 5.33
C LEU A 5 -0.22 -12.00 4.13
N PHE A 6 0.53 -12.41 3.10
CA PHE A 6 0.64 -11.66 1.85
C PHE A 6 -0.72 -11.51 1.17
N VAL A 7 -1.52 -12.58 1.05
CA VAL A 7 -2.85 -12.50 0.42
C VAL A 7 -3.79 -11.59 1.20
N LEU A 8 -3.78 -11.64 2.55
CA LEU A 8 -4.58 -10.75 3.39
C LEU A 8 -4.20 -9.29 3.20
N LEU A 9 -2.90 -8.98 3.25
CA LEU A 9 -2.38 -7.64 3.02
C LEU A 9 -2.64 -7.15 1.58
N TYR A 10 -2.47 -8.02 0.60
CA TYR A 10 -2.72 -7.74 -0.81
C TYR A 10 -4.19 -7.40 -1.04
N LEU A 11 -5.12 -8.18 -0.51
CA LEU A 11 -6.55 -7.87 -0.58
C LEU A 11 -6.88 -6.54 0.11
N GLY A 12 -6.37 -6.31 1.32
CA GLY A 12 -6.57 -5.06 2.05
C GLY A 12 -6.11 -3.84 1.22
N HIS A 13 -4.92 -3.94 0.64
CA HIS A 13 -4.36 -2.95 -0.27
C HIS A 13 -5.24 -2.67 -1.50
N LEU A 14 -5.67 -3.72 -2.21
CA LEU A 14 -6.54 -3.56 -3.39
C LEU A 14 -7.88 -2.90 -3.02
N LEU A 15 -8.45 -3.27 -1.86
CA LEU A 15 -9.67 -2.64 -1.36
C LEU A 15 -9.46 -1.15 -1.08
N ALA A 16 -8.32 -0.78 -0.51
CA ALA A 16 -8.01 0.62 -0.24
C ALA A 16 -7.76 1.46 -1.50
N ASP A 17 -7.12 0.90 -2.54
CA ASP A 17 -6.79 1.63 -3.77
C ASP A 17 -7.93 1.74 -4.77
N TYR A 18 -8.79 0.73 -4.85
CA TYR A 18 -9.82 0.69 -5.89
C TYR A 18 -11.21 1.06 -5.35
N PRO A 19 -11.91 0.23 -4.56
CA PRO A 19 -13.26 0.57 -4.12
C PRO A 19 -13.34 1.62 -3.02
N LEU A 20 -12.30 1.81 -2.20
CA LEU A 20 -12.33 2.72 -1.04
C LEU A 20 -11.53 4.01 -1.23
N GLN A 21 -10.86 4.17 -2.36
CA GLN A 21 -10.23 5.44 -2.74
C GLN A 21 -11.25 6.33 -3.44
N THR A 22 -11.29 7.62 -3.07
CA THR A 22 -12.13 8.60 -3.77
C THR A 22 -11.39 9.28 -4.91
N ASP A 23 -12.14 9.80 -5.89
CA ASP A 23 -11.58 10.61 -6.98
C ASP A 23 -10.77 11.81 -6.46
N HIS A 24 -11.25 12.45 -5.40
CA HIS A 24 -10.52 13.56 -4.76
C HIS A 24 -9.16 13.09 -4.22
N GLN A 25 -9.09 11.94 -3.54
CA GLN A 25 -7.82 11.38 -3.08
C GLN A 25 -6.91 11.07 -4.27
N ALA A 26 -7.44 10.42 -5.32
CA ALA A 26 -6.68 10.08 -6.52
C ALA A 26 -6.12 11.31 -7.24
N ALA A 27 -6.89 12.38 -7.35
CA ALA A 27 -6.46 13.61 -8.00
C ALA A 27 -5.37 14.33 -7.18
N HIS A 28 -5.54 14.40 -5.85
CA HIS A 28 -4.79 15.34 -5.01
C HIS A 28 -3.68 14.74 -4.14
N LYS A 29 -3.60 13.40 -3.96
CA LYS A 29 -2.62 12.78 -3.04
C LYS A 29 -1.14 13.01 -3.39
N ALA A 30 -0.84 13.51 -4.59
CA ALA A 30 0.51 13.87 -5.00
C ALA A 30 0.81 15.38 -4.90
N ASP A 31 -0.20 16.23 -4.66
CA ASP A 31 -0.05 17.68 -4.64
C ASP A 31 0.87 18.15 -3.52
N ARG A 32 1.78 19.08 -3.83
CA ARG A 32 2.83 19.56 -2.90
C ARG A 32 2.32 20.69 -1.99
N CYS A 33 1.14 20.51 -1.42
CA CYS A 33 0.49 21.46 -0.54
C CYS A 33 -0.12 20.74 0.68
N PRO A 34 -0.53 21.47 1.74
CA PRO A 34 -1.15 20.86 2.91
C PRO A 34 -2.39 20.02 2.58
N ALA A 35 -3.23 20.49 1.65
CA ALA A 35 -4.41 19.73 1.20
C ALA A 35 -4.03 18.41 0.50
N GLY A 36 -2.97 18.42 -0.30
CA GLY A 36 -2.44 17.21 -0.95
C GLY A 36 -1.87 16.21 0.05
N TRP A 37 -1.18 16.68 1.08
CA TRP A 37 -0.76 15.84 2.20
C TRP A 37 -1.94 15.28 2.99
N ALA A 38 -2.98 16.08 3.24
CA ALA A 38 -4.19 15.59 3.89
C ALA A 38 -4.90 14.50 3.06
N ALA A 39 -5.02 14.69 1.73
CA ALA A 39 -5.56 13.69 0.82
C ALA A 39 -4.75 12.39 0.84
N ASN A 40 -3.42 12.51 0.82
CA ASN A 40 -2.48 11.40 0.88
C ASN A 40 -2.57 10.63 2.20
N LEU A 41 -2.52 11.32 3.34
CA LEU A 41 -2.57 10.69 4.66
C LEU A 41 -3.92 10.03 4.94
N ARG A 42 -5.03 10.63 4.47
CA ARG A 42 -6.36 9.99 4.57
C ARG A 42 -6.39 8.68 3.78
N HIS A 43 -5.82 8.66 2.59
CA HIS A 43 -5.77 7.48 1.77
C HIS A 43 -4.81 6.41 2.35
N ALA A 44 -3.63 6.80 2.82
CA ALA A 44 -2.72 5.90 3.54
C ALA A 44 -3.37 5.31 4.81
N ALA A 45 -4.19 6.10 5.52
CA ALA A 45 -4.97 5.60 6.66
C ALA A 45 -6.03 4.57 6.24
N THR A 46 -6.63 4.70 5.04
CA THR A 46 -7.50 3.66 4.47
C THR A 46 -6.74 2.36 4.22
N HIS A 47 -5.50 2.42 3.72
CA HIS A 47 -4.64 1.24 3.58
C HIS A 47 -4.34 0.58 4.92
N VAL A 48 -3.96 1.38 5.93
CA VAL A 48 -3.72 0.87 7.29
C VAL A 48 -4.98 0.20 7.86
N ALA A 49 -6.14 0.83 7.74
CA ALA A 49 -7.39 0.30 8.29
C ALA A 49 -7.82 -1.02 7.61
N THR A 50 -7.79 -1.06 6.28
CA THR A 50 -8.18 -2.26 5.50
C THR A 50 -7.23 -3.42 5.73
N CYS A 51 -5.92 -3.17 5.76
CA CYS A 51 -4.92 -4.19 6.07
C CYS A 51 -5.03 -4.67 7.52
N ALA A 52 -5.27 -3.77 8.48
CA ALA A 52 -5.48 -4.15 9.88
C ALA A 52 -6.71 -5.04 10.05
N VAL A 53 -7.82 -4.72 9.39
CA VAL A 53 -9.03 -5.55 9.38
C VAL A 53 -8.74 -6.92 8.75
N ALA A 54 -8.06 -6.96 7.61
CA ALA A 54 -7.72 -8.23 6.95
C ALA A 54 -6.84 -9.12 7.84
N LEU A 55 -5.81 -8.55 8.48
CA LEU A 55 -4.96 -9.28 9.42
C LEU A 55 -5.73 -9.75 10.66
N ALA A 56 -6.57 -8.90 11.24
CA ALA A 56 -7.39 -9.25 12.41
C ALA A 56 -8.38 -10.38 12.09
N LEU A 57 -9.01 -10.35 10.91
CA LEU A 57 -9.83 -11.45 10.42
C LEU A 57 -9.00 -12.71 10.24
N GLY A 58 -7.81 -12.62 9.66
CA GLY A 58 -6.87 -13.75 9.53
C GLY A 58 -6.58 -14.42 10.87
N VAL A 59 -6.23 -13.64 11.89
CA VAL A 59 -5.98 -14.13 13.26
C VAL A 59 -7.25 -14.73 13.89
N LEU A 60 -8.43 -14.18 13.61
CA LEU A 60 -9.68 -14.66 14.19
C LEU A 60 -10.19 -15.97 13.58
N VAL A 61 -9.97 -16.20 12.28
CA VAL A 61 -10.61 -17.29 11.53
C VAL A 61 -9.66 -18.38 11.06
N LEU A 62 -8.35 -18.16 11.09
CA LEU A 62 -7.35 -19.14 10.65
C LEU A 62 -6.51 -19.59 11.84
N ASP A 63 -6.64 -20.88 12.19
CA ASP A 63 -5.98 -21.46 13.37
C ASP A 63 -4.44 -21.39 13.30
N ASP A 64 -3.88 -21.31 12.10
CA ASP A 64 -2.43 -21.26 11.86
C ASP A 64 -1.87 -19.83 11.77
N VAL A 65 -2.71 -18.80 11.94
CA VAL A 65 -2.31 -17.39 11.91
C VAL A 65 -2.28 -16.82 13.32
N THR A 66 -1.07 -16.71 13.87
CA THR A 66 -0.83 -16.02 15.14
C THR A 66 0.11 -14.85 14.90
N MET A 67 -0.16 -13.71 15.54
CA MET A 67 0.62 -12.50 15.34
C MET A 67 0.72 -11.69 16.63
N SER A 68 1.94 -11.23 16.92
CA SER A 68 2.20 -10.29 18.01
C SER A 68 1.64 -8.91 17.67
N LEU A 69 1.02 -8.23 18.64
CA LEU A 69 0.49 -6.87 18.45
C LEU A 69 1.60 -5.87 18.04
N PRO A 70 2.78 -5.84 18.69
CA PRO A 70 3.92 -5.05 18.21
C PRO A 70 4.29 -5.27 16.73
N ASP A 71 4.33 -6.53 16.29
CA ASP A 71 4.72 -6.86 14.91
C ASP A 71 3.64 -6.42 13.92
N ALA A 72 2.37 -6.60 14.29
CA ALA A 72 1.24 -6.08 13.52
C ALA A 72 1.31 -4.55 13.37
N VAL A 73 1.58 -3.83 14.47
CA VAL A 73 1.71 -2.37 14.45
C VAL A 73 2.90 -1.95 13.59
N ALA A 74 4.05 -2.61 13.70
CA ALA A 74 5.23 -2.33 12.88
C ALA A 74 4.95 -2.53 11.39
N ALA A 75 4.28 -3.63 11.02
CA ALA A 75 3.88 -3.91 9.65
C ALA A 75 2.88 -2.86 9.11
N LEU A 76 1.90 -2.46 9.90
CA LEU A 76 0.92 -1.44 9.51
C LEU A 76 1.55 -0.05 9.36
N LEU A 77 2.49 0.32 10.23
CA LEU A 77 3.27 1.55 10.09
C LEU A 77 4.13 1.53 8.82
N TRP A 78 4.76 0.40 8.52
CA TRP A 78 5.51 0.21 7.29
C TRP A 78 4.62 0.42 6.06
N ILE A 79 3.46 -0.26 5.99
CA ILE A 79 2.49 -0.11 4.90
C ILE A 79 2.06 1.34 4.75
N GLY A 80 1.57 1.98 5.81
CA GLY A 80 1.11 3.37 5.76
C GLY A 80 2.20 4.34 5.31
N ALA A 81 3.43 4.18 5.81
CA ALA A 81 4.56 5.05 5.45
C ALA A 81 5.02 4.82 4.01
N SER A 82 5.14 3.57 3.56
CA SER A 82 5.51 3.25 2.18
C SER A 82 4.46 3.77 1.20
N HIS A 83 3.18 3.61 1.53
CA HIS A 83 2.07 4.11 0.71
C HIS A 83 2.14 5.62 0.56
N ALA A 84 2.21 6.33 1.69
CA ALA A 84 2.27 7.79 1.68
C ALA A 84 3.44 8.32 0.84
N PHE A 85 4.60 7.64 0.92
CA PHE A 85 5.81 7.98 0.16
C PHE A 85 5.68 7.68 -1.34
N ILE A 86 5.24 6.48 -1.72
CA ILE A 86 5.10 6.06 -3.12
C ILE A 86 4.06 6.93 -3.84
N ASP A 87 2.93 7.21 -3.17
CA ASP A 87 1.82 8.04 -3.68
C ASP A 87 2.19 9.50 -3.94
N ARG A 88 3.39 9.93 -3.54
CA ARG A 88 3.93 11.21 -3.99
C ARG A 88 4.28 11.21 -5.48
N ARG A 89 4.17 10.06 -6.16
CA ARG A 89 4.34 9.78 -7.60
C ARG A 89 5.71 10.08 -8.19
N TRP A 90 6.49 10.97 -7.59
CA TRP A 90 7.84 11.28 -8.03
C TRP A 90 8.79 10.07 -7.95
N PRO A 91 8.69 9.11 -6.99
CA PRO A 91 9.56 7.94 -6.98
C PRO A 91 9.32 7.07 -8.21
N VAL A 92 8.04 6.77 -8.50
CA VAL A 92 7.60 6.01 -9.68
C VAL A 92 7.99 6.73 -10.96
N ALA A 93 7.74 8.04 -11.07
CA ALA A 93 8.11 8.82 -12.24
C ALA A 93 9.63 8.85 -12.48
N ARG A 94 10.43 8.95 -11.40
CA ARG A 94 11.89 8.90 -11.47
C ARG A 94 12.38 7.53 -11.93
N TRP A 95 11.81 6.46 -11.40
CA TRP A 95 12.10 5.10 -11.83
C TRP A 95 11.77 4.89 -13.31
N MET A 96 10.56 5.26 -13.74
CA MET A 96 10.13 5.08 -15.13
C MET A 96 10.97 5.92 -16.10
N LYS A 97 11.45 7.11 -15.68
CA LYS A 97 12.43 7.88 -16.47
C LYS A 97 13.76 7.13 -16.60
N PHE A 98 14.27 6.57 -15.50
CA PHE A 98 15.50 5.78 -15.49
C PHE A 98 15.38 4.54 -16.38
N ALA A 99 14.25 3.82 -16.30
CA ALA A 99 13.94 2.63 -17.10
C ALA A 99 13.58 2.94 -18.57
N ARG A 100 13.57 4.22 -18.99
CA ARG A 100 13.17 4.67 -20.34
C ARG A 100 11.73 4.28 -20.73
N GLN A 101 10.81 4.31 -19.76
CA GLN A 101 9.41 3.90 -19.89
C GLN A 101 8.42 5.08 -19.99
N GLN A 102 8.87 6.29 -20.34
CA GLN A 102 8.04 7.50 -20.26
C GLN A 102 6.79 7.45 -21.16
N LYS A 103 6.88 6.86 -22.36
CA LYS A 103 5.72 6.70 -23.25
C LYS A 103 4.67 5.77 -22.62
N TRP A 104 5.10 4.64 -22.07
CA TRP A 104 4.20 3.70 -21.38
C TRP A 104 3.57 4.33 -20.14
N ALA A 105 4.33 5.14 -19.39
CA ALA A 105 3.81 5.88 -18.23
C ALA A 105 2.58 6.74 -18.58
N GLN A 106 2.58 7.39 -19.74
CA GLN A 106 1.49 8.23 -20.25
C GLN A 106 0.26 7.43 -20.70
N HIS A 107 0.39 6.13 -20.94
CA HIS A 107 -0.67 5.23 -21.42
C HIS A 107 -1.07 4.19 -20.36
N GLY A 108 -1.14 4.60 -19.09
CA GLY A 108 -1.60 3.74 -17.98
C GLY A 108 -0.51 2.88 -17.32
N GLY A 109 0.72 2.89 -17.85
CA GLY A 109 1.84 2.14 -17.27
C GLY A 109 2.26 2.61 -15.87
N ALA A 110 2.06 3.90 -15.57
CA ALA A 110 2.43 4.46 -14.27
C ALA A 110 1.71 3.77 -13.11
N ALA A 111 0.43 3.46 -13.28
CA ALA A 111 -0.35 2.75 -12.26
C ALA A 111 0.19 1.34 -12.00
N HIS A 112 0.67 0.63 -13.03
CA HIS A 112 1.21 -0.72 -12.86
C HIS A 112 2.53 -0.70 -12.07
N VAL A 113 3.41 0.26 -12.34
CA VAL A 113 4.68 0.41 -11.61
C VAL A 113 4.42 0.87 -10.17
N ASP A 114 3.46 1.76 -9.97
CA ASP A 114 3.00 2.21 -8.66
C ASP A 114 2.49 1.04 -7.81
N GLN A 115 1.52 0.27 -8.33
CA GLN A 115 1.00 -0.93 -7.67
C GLN A 115 2.09 -1.96 -7.38
N THR A 116 3.03 -2.18 -8.31
CA THR A 116 4.15 -3.10 -8.09
C THR A 116 5.05 -2.64 -6.93
N ALA A 117 5.29 -1.34 -6.79
CA ALA A 117 6.06 -0.80 -5.67
C ALA A 117 5.34 -1.01 -4.32
N HIS A 118 4.02 -0.81 -4.29
CA HIS A 118 3.22 -1.09 -3.09
C HIS A 118 3.21 -2.59 -2.77
N ILE A 119 2.99 -3.47 -3.76
CA ILE A 119 3.03 -4.93 -3.58
C ILE A 119 4.39 -5.38 -3.05
N LEU A 120 5.50 -4.80 -3.52
CA LEU A 120 6.83 -5.07 -2.96
C LEU A 120 6.88 -4.72 -1.47
N ALA A 121 6.33 -3.57 -1.05
CA ALA A 121 6.26 -3.20 0.36
C ALA A 121 5.40 -4.20 1.17
N LEU A 122 4.31 -4.71 0.61
CA LEU A 122 3.48 -5.74 1.26
C LEU A 122 4.21 -7.08 1.40
N VAL A 123 4.98 -7.49 0.39
CA VAL A 123 5.81 -8.71 0.46
C VAL A 123 6.83 -8.58 1.59
N LEU A 124 7.49 -7.43 1.71
CA LEU A 124 8.45 -7.19 2.79
C LEU A 124 7.78 -7.23 4.18
N ALA A 125 6.59 -6.65 4.32
CA ALA A 125 5.81 -6.74 5.55
C ALA A 125 5.41 -8.19 5.88
N ALA A 126 4.89 -8.93 4.90
CA ALA A 126 4.50 -10.32 5.08
C ALA A 126 5.68 -11.23 5.41
N LEU A 127 6.86 -10.98 4.83
CA LEU A 127 8.10 -11.68 5.19
C LEU A 127 8.50 -11.39 6.64
N ALA A 128 8.46 -10.13 7.06
CA ALA A 128 8.80 -9.74 8.43
C ALA A 128 7.83 -10.33 9.46
N LEU A 129 6.54 -10.37 9.17
CA LEU A 129 5.53 -11.00 10.04
C LEU A 129 5.61 -12.53 10.10
N ALA A 130 6.24 -13.16 9.11
CA ALA A 130 6.35 -14.61 9.01
C ALA A 130 7.70 -15.17 9.51
N ALA A 131 8.65 -14.30 9.86
CA ALA A 131 9.98 -14.64 10.35
C ALA A 131 9.98 -14.85 11.87
#